data_AF-A0A7C1ZWE5-F1
#
_entry.id   AF-A0A7C1ZWE5-F1
#
_cell.length_a   1.000
_cell.length_b   1.000
_cell.length_c   1.000
_cell.angle_alpha   90.00
_cell.angle_beta   90.00
_cell.angle_gamma   90.00
#
_symmetry.space_group_name_H-M   'P 1'
#
loop_
_entity.id
_entity.type
_entity.pdbx_description
1 polymer ?
#
loop_
_entity_poly.entity_id
_entity_poly.type
_entity_poly.pdbx_seq_one_letter_code
_entity_poly.pdbx_strand_id
1 'polypeptide(L)'
;MGVKPSSVTETFQKLSAQGFLEYIPYRGVKLTDGGKKIADKIIARQNTLRRLLLYMGLPKELSETESKKLELAITDEVVNCIWVFLKNQEVGG
;
A
#
# COMPACT_ATOMS: atom_id res chain seq x y z
N MET A 1 23.60 -5.45 9.43
CA MET A 1 23.73 -6.41 8.31
C MET A 1 22.72 -7.52 8.52
N GLY A 2 21.82 -7.93 7.64
CA GLY A 2 21.42 -7.45 6.32
C GLY A 2 20.07 -8.10 6.05
N VAL A 3 19.02 -7.30 5.89
CA VAL A 3 17.73 -7.80 5.40
C VAL A 3 17.96 -8.31 3.99
N LYS A 4 17.67 -9.60 3.74
CA LYS A 4 17.94 -10.27 2.46
C LYS A 4 17.29 -9.46 1.31
N PRO A 5 18.04 -9.07 0.27
CA PRO A 5 17.55 -8.26 -0.84
C PRO A 5 16.68 -9.06 -1.85
N SER A 6 16.13 -10.21 -1.44
CA SER A 6 15.44 -11.15 -2.34
C SER A 6 13.94 -10.89 -2.47
N SER A 7 13.22 -10.46 -1.42
CA SER A 7 11.74 -10.29 -1.52
C SER A 7 11.29 -9.05 -2.31
N VAL A 8 12.04 -7.95 -2.23
CA VAL A 8 11.72 -6.73 -3.01
C VAL A 8 12.02 -6.98 -4.49
N THR A 9 13.14 -7.66 -4.78
CA THR A 9 13.57 -8.00 -6.14
C THR A 9 12.65 -9.03 -6.79
N GLU A 10 12.19 -10.05 -6.06
CA GLU A 10 11.18 -11.01 -6.55
C GLU A 10 9.86 -10.33 -6.86
N THR A 11 9.42 -9.38 -6.02
CA THR A 11 8.19 -8.61 -6.24
C THR A 11 8.34 -7.71 -7.47
N PHE A 12 9.49 -7.06 -7.64
CA PHE A 12 9.81 -6.27 -8.84
C PHE A 12 9.90 -7.13 -10.11
N GLN A 13 10.50 -8.33 -10.03
CA GLN A 13 10.59 -9.28 -11.14
C GLN A 13 9.22 -9.85 -11.52
N LYS A 14 8.34 -10.15 -10.54
CA LYS A 14 6.96 -10.57 -10.78
C LYS A 14 6.13 -9.46 -11.43
N LEU A 15 6.29 -8.21 -10.96
CA LEU A 15 5.60 -7.05 -11.54
C LEU A 15 6.09 -6.73 -12.96
N SER A 16 7.39 -6.88 -13.22
CA SER A 16 7.97 -6.76 -14.57
C SER A 16 7.48 -7.88 -15.50
N ALA A 17 7.50 -9.13 -15.04
CA ALA A 17 7.03 -10.30 -15.80
C ALA A 17 5.52 -10.27 -16.12
N GLN A 18 4.72 -9.53 -15.33
CA GLN A 18 3.28 -9.35 -15.55
C GLN A 18 2.94 -8.07 -16.35
N GLY A 19 3.94 -7.33 -16.86
CA GLY A 19 3.72 -6.14 -17.71
C GLY A 19 3.33 -4.87 -16.95
N PHE A 20 3.54 -4.82 -15.64
CA PHE A 20 3.17 -3.68 -14.79
C PHE A 20 4.27 -2.61 -14.69
N LEU A 21 5.45 -2.88 -15.24
CA LEU A 21 6.61 -1.99 -15.23
C LEU A 21 7.25 -1.97 -16.62
N GLU A 22 7.38 -0.78 -17.23
CA GLU A 22 8.26 -0.59 -18.39
C GLU A 22 9.59 0.00 -17.92
N TYR A 23 10.67 -0.74 -18.19
CA TYR A 23 12.03 -0.25 -17.99
C TYR A 23 12.41 0.66 -19.16
N ILE A 24 12.67 1.94 -18.89
CA ILE A 24 13.18 2.87 -19.90
C ILE A 24 14.68 3.07 -19.64
N PRO A 25 15.57 2.60 -20.53
CA PRO A 25 17.00 2.84 -20.39
C PRO A 25 17.28 4.33 -20.24
N TYR A 26 18.10 4.69 -19.25
CA TYR A 26 18.51 6.07 -18.92
C TYR A 26 17.42 7.04 -18.41
N ARG A 27 16.20 6.56 -18.09
CA ARG A 27 15.10 7.43 -17.57
C ARG A 27 14.36 6.92 -16.33
N GLY A 28 14.69 5.73 -15.82
CA GLY A 28 14.02 5.14 -14.67
C GLY A 28 12.88 4.19 -15.07
N VAL A 29 11.93 3.96 -14.15
CA VAL A 29 10.84 3.01 -14.34
C VAL A 29 9.53 3.78 -14.54
N LYS A 30 8.81 3.53 -15.63
CA LYS A 30 7.49 4.14 -15.87
C LYS A 30 6.41 3.10 -15.58
N LEU A 31 5.43 3.49 -14.75
CA LEU A 31 4.25 2.65 -14.52
C LEU A 31 3.44 2.56 -15.82
N THR A 32 3.17 1.35 -16.27
CA THR A 32 2.15 1.09 -17.29
C THR A 32 0.77 1.39 -16.71
N ASP A 33 -0.29 1.44 -17.52
CA ASP A 33 -1.64 1.65 -16.97
C ASP A 33 -2.07 0.55 -15.99
N GLY A 34 -1.52 -0.67 -16.13
CA GLY A 34 -1.64 -1.72 -15.12
C GLY A 34 -0.85 -1.41 -13.84
N GLY A 35 0.37 -0.86 -13.97
CA GLY A 35 1.16 -0.39 -12.83
C GLY A 35 0.48 0.73 -12.04
N LYS A 36 -0.23 1.65 -12.72
CA LYS A 36 -1.03 2.69 -12.05
C LYS A 36 -2.13 2.09 -11.18
N LYS A 37 -2.88 1.12 -11.69
CA LYS A 37 -3.94 0.45 -10.90
C LYS A 37 -3.41 -0.20 -9.63
N ILE A 38 -2.20 -0.77 -9.69
CA ILE A 38 -1.55 -1.35 -8.51
C ILE A 38 -1.13 -0.26 -7.53
N ALA A 39 -0.54 0.83 -8.01
CA ALA A 39 -0.18 1.96 -7.16
C ALA A 39 -1.41 2.58 -6.47
N ASP A 40 -2.51 2.76 -7.22
CA ASP A 40 -3.78 3.26 -6.68
C ASP A 40 -4.33 2.33 -5.59
N LYS A 41 -4.26 1.01 -5.77
CA LYS A 41 -4.66 0.03 -4.77
C LYS A 41 -3.83 0.14 -3.49
N ILE A 42 -2.51 0.26 -3.62
CA ILE A 42 -1.61 0.43 -2.48
C ILE A 42 -1.94 1.73 -1.72
N ILE A 43 -2.13 2.84 -2.45
CA ILE A 43 -2.47 4.14 -1.87
C ILE A 43 -3.83 4.07 -1.15
N ALA A 44 -4.83 3.40 -1.73
CA ALA A 44 -6.13 3.21 -1.10
C ALA A 44 -6.01 2.42 0.21
N ARG A 45 -5.22 1.33 0.23
CA ARG A 45 -4.97 0.53 1.43
C ARG A 45 -4.27 1.35 2.52
N GLN A 46 -3.20 2.08 2.16
CA GLN A 46 -2.48 2.96 3.09
C GLN A 46 -3.40 4.03 3.67
N ASN A 47 -4.29 4.62 2.87
CA ASN A 47 -5.24 5.62 3.34
C ASN A 47 -6.26 5.05 4.33
N THR A 48 -6.81 3.87 4.08
CA THR A 48 -7.71 3.19 5.03
C THR A 48 -7.02 2.94 6.37
N LEU A 49 -5.79 2.41 6.34
CA LEU A 49 -5.04 2.12 7.56
C LEU A 49 -4.62 3.40 8.29
N ARG A 50 -4.21 4.43 7.56
CA ARG A 50 -3.89 5.74 8.15
C ARG A 50 -5.10 6.35 8.83
N ARG A 51 -6.30 6.26 8.23
CA ARG A 51 -7.55 6.72 8.85
C ARG A 51 -7.85 5.97 10.14
N LEU A 52 -7.67 4.64 10.15
CA LEU A 52 -7.82 3.85 11.37
C LEU A 52 -6.86 4.30 12.47
N LEU A 53 -5.58 4.47 12.17
CA LEU A 53 -4.57 4.87 13.15
C LEU A 53 -4.85 6.27 13.71
N LEU A 54 -5.24 7.21 12.85
CA LEU A 54 -5.68 8.54 13.29
C LEU A 54 -6.91 8.46 14.18
N TYR A 55 -7.89 7.61 13.83
CA TYR A 55 -9.08 7.36 14.65
C TYR A 55 -8.74 6.78 16.03
N MET A 56 -7.71 5.93 16.10
CA MET A 56 -7.18 5.41 17.36
C MET A 56 -6.36 6.44 18.17
N GLY A 57 -6.18 7.66 17.66
CA GLY A 57 -5.48 8.75 18.34
C GLY A 57 -3.98 8.81 18.08
N LEU A 58 -3.46 8.09 17.08
CA LEU A 58 -2.04 8.20 16.74
C LEU A 58 -1.73 9.56 16.11
N PRO A 59 -0.54 10.12 16.38
CA PRO A 59 -0.06 11.31 15.67
C PRO A 59 -0.02 11.08 14.16
N LYS A 60 -0.21 12.16 13.39
CA LYS A 60 -0.25 12.11 11.92
C LYS A 60 1.03 11.50 11.31
N GLU A 61 2.19 11.95 11.77
CA GLU A 61 3.50 11.48 11.28
C GLU A 61 3.71 9.99 11.52
N LEU A 62 3.30 9.51 12.70
CA LEU A 62 3.36 8.10 13.04
C LEU A 62 2.36 7.29 12.21
N SER A 63 1.15 7.80 12.01
CA SER A 63 0.11 7.15 11.20
C SER A 63 0.53 6.99 9.73
N GLU A 64 1.24 7.97 9.16
CA GLU A 64 1.78 7.89 7.80
C GLU A 64 2.86 6.81 7.66
N THR A 65 3.71 6.66 8.67
CA THR A 65 4.79 5.67 8.65
C THR A 65 4.26 4.26 8.92
N GLU A 66 3.40 4.09 9.93
CA GLU A 66 2.88 2.79 10.34
C GLU A 66 1.86 2.22 9.35
N SER A 67 1.05 3.06 8.70
CA SER A 67 0.11 2.59 7.67
C SER A 67 0.82 1.90 6.49
N LYS A 68 2.00 2.37 6.08
CA LYS A 68 2.82 1.75 5.03
C LYS A 68 3.35 0.38 5.45
N LYS A 69 3.78 0.24 6.71
CA LYS A 69 4.27 -1.03 7.25
C LYS A 69 3.13 -2.05 7.37
N LEU A 70 1.98 -1.62 7.88
CA LEU A 70 0.79 -2.45 8.02
C LEU A 70 0.27 -2.91 6.65
N GLU A 71 0.31 -2.05 5.63
CA GLU A 71 -0.15 -2.40 4.28
C GLU A 71 0.59 -3.62 3.71
N LEU A 72 1.87 -3.77 4.02
CA LEU A 72 2.69 -4.92 3.62
C LEU A 72 2.45 -6.17 4.47
N ALA A 73 1.88 -6.02 5.68
CA ALA A 73 1.76 -7.08 6.67
C ALA A 73 0.38 -7.75 6.71
N ILE A 74 -0.66 -7.11 6.17
CA ILE A 74 -2.05 -7.60 6.28
C ILE A 74 -2.71 -7.78 4.92
N THR A 75 -3.70 -8.67 4.85
CA THR A 75 -4.36 -9.02 3.58
C THR A 75 -5.37 -7.97 3.10
N ASP A 76 -5.90 -8.13 1.89
CA ASP A 76 -6.97 -7.27 1.35
C ASP A 76 -8.28 -7.41 2.14
N GLU A 77 -8.60 -8.62 2.59
CA GLU A 77 -9.82 -8.91 3.36
C GLU A 77 -9.83 -8.13 4.67
N VAL A 78 -8.70 -8.08 5.38
CA VAL A 78 -8.58 -7.34 6.64
C VAL A 78 -8.73 -5.83 6.41
N VAL A 79 -8.09 -5.29 5.37
CA VAL A 79 -8.24 -3.87 5.03
C VAL A 79 -9.69 -3.53 4.67
N ASN A 80 -10.38 -4.41 3.95
CA ASN A 80 -11.79 -4.21 3.62
C ASN A 80 -12.68 -4.19 4.88
N CYS A 81 -12.45 -5.11 5.83
CA CYS A 81 -13.16 -5.10 7.12
C CYS A 81 -12.94 -3.78 7.88
N ILE A 82 -11.71 -3.27 7.91
CA ILE A 82 -11.38 -1.98 8.53
C ILE A 82 -12.10 -0.83 7.80
N TRP A 83 -12.12 -0.85 6.47
CA TRP A 83 -12.82 0.16 5.69
C TRP A 83 -14.33 0.20 5.99
N VAL A 84 -14.98 -0.97 6.06
CA VAL A 84 -16.40 -1.08 6.44
C VAL A 84 -16.61 -0.57 7.86
N PHE A 85 -15.75 -0.96 8.81
CA PHE A 85 -15.80 -0.50 10.19
C PHE A 85 -15.77 1.04 10.26
N LEU A 86 -14.80 1.67 9.59
CA LEU A 86 -14.66 3.14 9.57
C LEU A 86 -15.88 3.82 8.95
N LYS A 87 -16.41 3.29 7.84
CA LYS A 87 -17.61 3.83 7.19
C LYS A 87 -18.83 3.81 8.12
N ASN A 88 -18.97 2.77 8.94
CA ASN A 88 -20.08 2.67 9.88
C ASN A 88 -19.97 3.66 11.05
N GLN A 89 -18.76 4.09 11.42
CA GLN A 89 -18.56 5.11 12.45
C GLN A 89 -18.92 6.53 11.96
N GLU A 90 -18.83 6.79 10.65
CA GLU A 90 -19.16 8.11 10.06
C GLU A 90 -20.68 8.38 9.98
N VAL A 91 -21.51 7.35 10.12
CA VAL A 91 -22.98 7.44 9.99
C VAL A 91 -23.68 7.54 11.35
N GLY A 92 -22.94 7.35 12.45
CA GLY A 92 -23.48 7.33 13.82
C GLY A 92 -23.10 8.53 14.69
N GLY A 93 -22.55 9.59 14.12
CA GLY A 93 -22.11 10.82 14.81
C GLY A 93 -23.02 12.01 14.56
#